data_AF-A0A6L9EFC6-F1
#
_entry.id   AF-A0A6L9EFC6-F1
#
_cell.length_a   1.000
_cell.length_b   1.000
_cell.length_c   1.000
_cell.angle_alpha   90.00
_cell.angle_beta   90.00
_cell.angle_gamma   90.00
#
_symmetry.space_group_name_H-M   'P 1'
#
loop_
_entity.id
_entity.type
_entity.pdbx_description
1 polymer ?
#
loop_
_entity_poly.entity_id
_entity_poly.type
_entity_poly.pdbx_seq_one_letter_code
_entity_poly.pdbx_strand_id
1 'polypeptide(L)'
;MPFIEESDLLELHKDIDKAQIINERLLDQIKFKNKELKRSKIQRNVLAGFTAVFLIGALALFSFTAGLSSSKGLENQSLLVSIDSLDAVKSRIDNLSQQNEELSLVKEFYLAKSFLEKEKVYSVQVKSFVENNVTLASEALTNTMFVKTNPFYSYSLGNFETLQEAQKFRAQLVEMGFKDAFVASYKDGKRIKIEDPY
;
A
#
# COMPACT_ATOMS: atom_id res chain seq x y z
N MET A 1 44.07 -58.67 36.27
CA MET A 1 43.13 -58.56 35.14
C MET A 1 41.90 -57.83 35.66
N PRO A 2 41.36 -56.83 34.95
CA PRO A 2 40.07 -56.26 35.33
C PRO A 2 39.00 -57.36 35.18
N PHE A 3 38.26 -57.62 36.25
CA PHE A 3 37.20 -58.62 36.30
C PHE A 3 35.90 -57.89 35.98
N ILE A 4 35.15 -58.36 34.99
CA ILE A 4 33.85 -57.79 34.64
C ILE A 4 32.81 -58.54 35.48
N GLU A 5 32.02 -57.82 36.26
CA GLU A 5 30.95 -58.43 37.07
C GLU A 5 29.78 -58.83 36.15
N GLU A 6 29.06 -59.91 36.48
CA GLU A 6 27.92 -60.39 35.66
C GLU A 6 26.81 -59.33 35.51
N SER A 7 26.71 -58.41 36.47
CA SER A 7 25.84 -57.23 36.41
C SER A 7 26.21 -56.27 35.28
N ASP A 8 27.50 -56.04 35.05
CA ASP A 8 27.99 -55.13 34.01
C ASP A 8 27.72 -55.70 32.61
N LEU A 9 27.78 -57.03 32.47
CA LEU A 9 27.40 -57.72 31.22
C LEU A 9 25.90 -57.62 30.93
N LEU A 10 25.07 -57.72 31.96
CA LEU A 10 23.62 -57.57 31.84
C LEU A 10 23.23 -56.12 31.47
N GLU A 11 23.88 -55.14 32.09
CA GLU A 11 23.67 -53.72 31.78
C GLU A 11 24.10 -53.39 30.34
N LEU A 12 25.25 -53.92 29.91
CA LEU A 12 25.72 -53.77 28.53
C LEU A 12 24.72 -54.35 27.52
N HIS A 13 24.17 -55.54 27.77
CA HIS A 13 23.16 -56.13 26.88
C HIS A 13 21.90 -55.26 26.80
N LYS A 14 21.43 -54.77 27.95
CA LYS A 14 20.29 -53.87 28.03
C LYS A 14 20.51 -52.57 27.26
N ASP A 15 21.72 -52.02 27.30
CA ASP A 15 22.06 -50.81 26.55
C ASP A 15 22.20 -51.05 25.04
N ILE A 16 22.70 -52.22 24.64
CA ILE A 16 22.71 -52.66 23.24
C ILE A 16 21.26 -52.77 22.72
N ASP A 17 20.35 -53.39 23.47
CA ASP A 17 18.93 -53.51 23.09
C ASP A 17 18.25 -52.14 22.97
N LYS A 18 18.48 -51.24 23.93
CA LYS A 18 17.98 -49.85 23.83
C LYS A 18 18.52 -49.15 22.59
N ALA A 19 19.81 -49.29 22.30
CA ALA A 19 20.42 -48.67 21.12
C ALA A 19 19.83 -49.23 19.82
N GLN A 20 19.56 -50.54 19.75
CA GLN A 20 18.89 -51.16 18.61
C GLN A 20 17.47 -50.59 18.42
N ILE A 21 16.66 -50.53 19.49
CA ILE A 21 15.31 -49.97 19.44
C ILE A 21 15.32 -48.49 19.00
N ILE A 22 16.28 -47.70 19.48
CA ILE A 22 16.43 -46.29 19.09
C ILE A 22 16.79 -46.19 17.60
N ASN A 23 17.72 -47.01 17.12
CA ASN A 23 18.10 -47.03 15.71
C ASN A 23 16.92 -47.40 14.80
N GLU A 24 16.12 -48.40 15.16
CA GLU A 24 14.91 -48.75 14.42
C GLU A 24 13.92 -47.58 14.37
N ARG A 25 13.67 -46.91 15.50
CA ARG A 25 12.80 -45.72 15.54
C ARG A 25 13.33 -44.58 14.68
N LEU A 26 14.64 -44.33 14.68
CA LEU A 26 15.25 -43.31 13.83
C LEU A 26 15.10 -43.65 12.35
N LEU A 27 15.28 -44.93 11.98
CA LEU A 27 15.05 -45.41 10.61
C LEU A 27 13.58 -45.20 10.18
N ASP A 28 12.63 -45.50 11.05
CA ASP A 28 11.21 -45.26 10.78
C ASP A 28 10.89 -43.77 10.62
N GLN A 29 11.47 -42.90 11.46
CA GLN A 29 11.34 -41.45 11.33
C GLN A 29 11.91 -40.96 9.99
N ILE A 30 13.09 -41.43 9.60
CA ILE A 30 13.72 -41.10 8.31
C ILE A 30 12.83 -41.56 7.15
N LYS A 31 12.28 -42.77 7.22
CA LYS A 31 11.39 -43.33 6.19
C LYS A 31 10.11 -42.52 6.06
N PHE A 32 9.49 -42.14 7.18
CA PHE A 32 8.30 -41.31 7.19
C PHE A 32 8.58 -39.91 6.62
N LYS A 33 9.64 -39.24 7.10
CA LYS A 33 10.07 -37.93 6.59
C LYS A 33 10.40 -37.96 5.10
N ASN A 34 11.07 -39.01 4.62
CA ASN A 34 11.34 -39.18 3.19
C ASN A 34 10.06 -39.35 2.37
N LYS A 35 9.04 -40.04 2.91
CA LYS A 35 7.72 -40.19 2.27
C LYS A 35 6.99 -38.84 2.20
N GLU A 36 6.98 -38.07 3.28
CA GLU A 36 6.43 -36.70 3.31
C GLU A 36 7.13 -35.79 2.30
N LEU A 37 8.47 -35.82 2.28
CA LEU A 37 9.29 -35.01 1.38
C LEU A 37 9.01 -35.36 -0.09
N LYS A 38 8.87 -36.65 -0.42
CA LYS A 38 8.49 -37.09 -1.78
C LYS A 38 7.11 -36.56 -2.17
N ARG A 39 6.11 -36.65 -1.28
CA ARG A 39 4.77 -36.11 -1.52
C ARG A 39 4.79 -34.59 -1.73
N SER A 40 5.50 -33.86 -0.87
CA SER A 40 5.64 -32.40 -0.99
C SER A 40 6.33 -31.98 -2.29
N LYS A 41 7.40 -32.67 -2.70
CA LYS A 41 8.07 -32.43 -3.98
C LYS A 41 7.14 -32.64 -5.17
N ILE A 42 6.35 -33.72 -5.16
CA ILE A 42 5.38 -34.01 -6.22
C ILE A 42 4.30 -32.93 -6.26
N GLN A 43 3.71 -32.56 -5.11
CA GLN A 43 2.70 -31.52 -5.03
C GLN A 43 3.21 -30.18 -5.55
N ARG A 44 4.43 -29.79 -5.17
CA ARG A 44 5.03 -28.54 -5.64
C ARG A 44 5.25 -28.54 -7.16
N ASN A 45 5.74 -29.65 -7.72
CA ASN A 45 5.96 -29.75 -9.16
C ASN A 45 4.64 -29.71 -9.95
N VAL A 46 3.60 -30.36 -9.43
CA VAL A 46 2.24 -30.31 -10.02
C VAL A 46 1.67 -28.90 -9.96
N LEU A 47 1.75 -28.24 -8.80
CA LEU A 47 1.28 -26.86 -8.63
C LEU A 47 2.03 -25.89 -9.56
N ALA A 48 3.36 -26.02 -9.64
CA ALA A 48 4.19 -25.22 -10.55
C ALA A 48 3.75 -25.37 -12.01
N GLY A 49 3.48 -26.61 -12.45
CA GLY A 49 2.95 -26.89 -13.79
C GLY A 49 1.62 -26.19 -14.07
N PHE A 50 0.64 -26.32 -13.16
CA PHE A 50 -0.66 -25.64 -13.29
C PHE A 50 -0.51 -24.12 -13.34
N THR A 51 0.32 -23.54 -12.47
CA THR A 51 0.55 -22.09 -12.45
C THR A 51 1.20 -21.59 -13.74
N ALA A 52 2.14 -22.35 -14.32
CA ALA A 52 2.77 -21.98 -15.58
C ALA A 52 1.77 -21.98 -16.75
N VAL A 53 0.92 -23.01 -16.84
CA VAL A 53 -0.14 -23.08 -17.86
C VAL A 53 -1.14 -21.94 -17.71
N PHE A 54 -1.54 -21.63 -16.47
CA PHE A 54 -2.46 -20.52 -16.18
C PHE A 54 -1.87 -19.17 -16.62
N LEU A 55 -0.60 -18.90 -16.30
CA LEU A 55 0.07 -17.66 -16.69
C LEU A 55 0.20 -17.52 -18.21
N ILE A 56 0.56 -18.59 -18.91
CA ILE A 56 0.63 -18.60 -20.38
C ILE A 56 -0.76 -18.33 -20.99
N GLY A 57 -1.80 -18.97 -20.45
CA GLY A 57 -3.19 -18.75 -20.90
C GLY A 57 -3.65 -17.31 -20.67
N ALA A 58 -3.37 -16.75 -19.49
CA ALA A 58 -3.69 -15.35 -19.17
C ALA A 58 -2.96 -14.37 -20.10
N LEU A 59 -1.67 -14.60 -20.38
CA LEU A 59 -0.88 -13.81 -21.33
C LEU A 59 -1.42 -13.88 -22.76
N ALA A 60 -1.83 -15.06 -23.22
CA ALA A 60 -2.42 -15.24 -24.55
C ALA A 60 -3.75 -14.49 -24.68
N LEU A 61 -4.62 -14.59 -23.68
CA LEU A 61 -5.89 -13.86 -23.64
C LEU A 61 -5.65 -12.34 -23.62
N PHE A 62 -4.72 -11.87 -22.78
CA PHE A 62 -4.38 -10.45 -22.68
C PHE A 62 -3.80 -9.90 -24.00
N SER A 63 -2.93 -10.67 -24.67
CA SER A 63 -2.35 -10.28 -25.96
C SER A 63 -3.41 -10.19 -27.06
N PHE A 64 -4.37 -11.12 -27.07
CA PHE A 64 -5.46 -11.14 -28.03
C PHE A 64 -6.42 -9.95 -27.83
N THR A 65 -6.79 -9.63 -26.60
CA THR A 65 -7.67 -8.50 -26.30
C THR A 65 -6.98 -7.15 -26.52
N ALA A 66 -5.70 -7.03 -26.17
CA ALA A 66 -4.90 -5.84 -26.48
C ALA A 66 -4.73 -5.62 -27.99
N GLY A 67 -4.52 -6.69 -28.77
CA GLY A 67 -4.41 -6.64 -30.22
C GLY A 67 -5.70 -6.18 -30.92
N LEU A 68 -6.86 -6.67 -30.46
CA LEU A 68 -8.18 -6.22 -30.95
C LEU A 68 -8.46 -4.75 -30.62
N SER A 69 -7.86 -4.21 -29.55
CA SER A 69 -8.02 -2.81 -29.16
C SER A 69 -7.24 -1.84 -30.06
N SER A 70 -6.21 -2.33 -30.77
CA SER A 70 -5.30 -1.49 -31.56
C SER A 70 -5.67 -1.39 -33.05
N SER A 71 -6.65 -2.15 -33.56
CA SER A 71 -7.00 -2.15 -34.99
C SER A 71 -8.04 -1.11 -35.43
N LYS A 72 -8.43 -0.17 -34.56
CA LYS A 72 -9.36 0.94 -34.88
C LYS A 72 -8.63 2.29 -35.02
N GLY A 73 -7.51 2.33 -35.73
CA GLY A 73 -6.74 3.56 -35.80
C GLY A 73 -5.74 3.64 -36.93
N LEU A 74 -6.19 3.50 -38.19
CA LEU A 74 -5.53 4.18 -39.32
C LEU A 74 -6.43 4.22 -40.56
N GLU A 75 -7.54 4.97 -40.49
CA GLU A 75 -8.17 5.48 -41.71
C GLU A 75 -8.00 7.00 -41.72
N ASN A 76 -7.07 7.48 -42.54
CA ASN A 76 -6.91 8.88 -42.91
C ASN A 76 -8.15 9.31 -43.71
N GLN A 77 -9.26 9.58 -43.03
CA GLN A 77 -10.32 10.40 -43.58
C GLN A 77 -10.10 11.82 -43.07
N SER A 78 -9.79 12.71 -44.00
CA SER A 78 -9.90 14.15 -43.84
C SER A 78 -11.24 14.49 -43.17
N LEU A 79 -11.19 14.76 -41.87
CA LEU A 79 -12.35 15.01 -41.02
C LEU A 79 -12.98 16.36 -41.41
N LEU A 80 -13.95 16.32 -42.32
CA LEU A 80 -15.04 17.28 -42.31
C LEU A 80 -15.91 16.94 -41.08
N VAL A 81 -15.46 17.41 -39.91
CA VAL A 81 -16.21 17.28 -38.65
C VAL A 81 -17.48 18.11 -38.80
N SER A 82 -18.63 17.45 -38.94
CA SER A 82 -19.91 18.14 -38.93
C SER A 82 -20.05 18.86 -37.58
N ILE A 83 -20.49 20.11 -37.57
CA ILE A 83 -20.59 20.96 -36.36
C ILE A 83 -21.33 20.24 -35.22
N ASP A 84 -22.33 19.42 -35.56
CA ASP A 84 -23.11 18.58 -34.63
C ASP A 84 -22.25 17.59 -33.81
N SER A 85 -21.18 17.06 -34.42
CA SER A 85 -20.23 16.18 -33.73
C SER A 85 -19.25 16.93 -32.82
N LEU A 86 -18.95 18.21 -33.09
CA LEU A 86 -18.16 19.06 -32.19
C LEU A 86 -18.94 19.41 -30.93
N ASP A 87 -20.23 19.71 -31.07
CA ASP A 87 -21.10 20.01 -29.92
C ASP A 87 -21.31 18.77 -29.04
N ALA A 88 -21.43 17.59 -29.64
CA ALA A 88 -21.47 16.32 -28.92
C ALA A 88 -20.15 16.04 -28.17
N VAL A 89 -19.00 16.31 -28.79
CA VAL A 89 -17.68 16.15 -28.17
C VAL A 89 -17.49 17.16 -27.04
N LYS A 90 -17.88 18.42 -27.23
CA LYS A 90 -17.82 19.45 -26.19
C LYS A 90 -18.72 19.09 -25.00
N SER A 91 -19.95 18.66 -25.25
CA SER A 91 -20.86 18.18 -24.20
C SER A 91 -20.30 16.99 -23.44
N ARG A 92 -19.60 16.08 -24.14
CA ARG A 92 -18.90 14.95 -23.50
C ARG A 92 -17.74 15.42 -22.63
N ILE A 93 -16.93 16.36 -23.10
CA ILE A 93 -15.83 16.97 -22.33
C ILE A 93 -16.36 17.68 -21.09
N ASP A 94 -17.42 18.48 -21.23
CA ASP A 94 -18.06 19.19 -20.13
C ASP A 94 -18.61 18.21 -19.09
N ASN A 95 -19.26 17.13 -19.54
CA ASN A 95 -19.75 16.07 -18.65
C ASN A 95 -18.61 15.32 -17.94
N LEU A 96 -17.51 14.99 -18.64
CA LEU A 96 -16.34 14.37 -18.01
C LEU A 96 -15.67 15.31 -17.01
N SER A 97 -15.59 16.61 -17.31
CA SER A 97 -15.07 17.62 -16.39
C SER A 97 -15.93 17.67 -15.12
N GLN A 98 -17.25 17.71 -15.28
CA GLN A 98 -18.19 17.70 -14.16
C GLN A 98 -18.08 16.40 -13.35
N GLN A 99 -18.00 15.23 -13.99
CA GLN A 99 -17.80 13.96 -13.29
C GLN A 99 -16.48 13.95 -12.50
N ASN A 100 -15.39 14.48 -13.07
CA ASN A 100 -14.10 14.58 -12.37
C ASN A 100 -14.19 15.53 -11.16
N GLU A 101 -14.89 16.65 -11.26
CA GLU A 101 -15.14 17.56 -10.15
C GLU A 101 -15.95 16.88 -9.04
N GLU A 102 -17.05 16.20 -9.39
CA GLU A 102 -17.87 15.43 -8.44
C GLU A 102 -17.06 14.33 -7.75
N LEU A 103 -16.22 13.61 -8.50
CA LEU A 103 -15.36 12.55 -7.97
C LEU A 103 -14.28 13.12 -7.02
N SER A 104 -13.74 14.29 -7.33
CA SER A 104 -12.79 15.01 -6.46
C SER A 104 -13.46 15.40 -5.14
N LEU A 105 -14.66 15.99 -5.18
CA LEU A 105 -15.43 16.36 -3.99
C LEU A 105 -15.75 15.16 -3.11
N VAL A 106 -16.12 14.02 -3.72
CA VAL A 106 -16.39 12.77 -2.99
C VAL A 106 -15.12 12.24 -2.32
N LYS A 107 -13.98 12.24 -3.02
CA LYS A 107 -12.69 11.85 -2.46
C LYS A 107 -12.27 12.76 -1.30
N GLU A 108 -12.39 14.07 -1.47
CA GLU A 108 -12.14 15.05 -0.41
C GLU A 108 -13.05 14.83 0.81
N PHE A 109 -14.33 14.52 0.59
CA PHE A 109 -15.28 14.20 1.65
C PHE A 109 -14.89 12.94 2.44
N TYR A 110 -14.46 11.86 1.77
CA TYR A 110 -14.01 10.64 2.45
C TYR A 110 -12.70 10.85 3.21
N LEU A 111 -11.77 11.64 2.65
CA LEU A 111 -10.55 12.03 3.35
C LEU A 111 -10.89 12.87 4.59
N ALA A 112 -11.75 13.88 4.45
CA ALA A 112 -12.23 14.67 5.57
C ALA A 112 -12.87 13.77 6.63
N LYS A 113 -13.74 12.82 6.25
CA LYS A 113 -14.36 11.88 7.19
C LYS A 113 -13.35 11.02 7.94
N SER A 114 -12.34 10.47 7.27
CA SER A 114 -11.30 9.67 7.94
C SER A 114 -10.40 10.52 8.85
N PHE A 115 -10.24 11.82 8.55
CA PHE A 115 -9.59 12.78 9.45
C PHE A 115 -10.48 13.15 10.66
N LEU A 116 -11.80 13.27 10.46
CA LEU A 116 -12.77 13.57 11.51
C LEU A 116 -12.96 12.41 12.51
N GLU A 117 -12.73 11.17 12.09
CA GLU A 117 -12.75 10.01 12.99
C GLU A 117 -11.57 9.99 13.98
N LYS A 118 -10.54 10.83 13.80
CA LYS A 118 -9.42 10.97 14.73
C LYS A 118 -9.71 12.06 15.76
N GLU A 119 -9.53 11.72 17.04
CA GLU A 119 -9.84 12.61 18.18
C GLU A 119 -9.05 13.93 18.18
N LYS A 120 -7.81 13.91 17.63
CA LYS A 120 -6.96 15.09 17.44
C LYS A 120 -5.91 14.82 16.34
N VAL A 121 -5.74 15.75 15.41
CA VAL A 121 -4.75 15.69 14.33
C VAL A 121 -3.84 16.93 14.37
N TYR A 122 -2.56 16.76 14.10
CA TYR A 122 -1.58 17.84 14.05
C TYR A 122 -1.13 18.08 12.60
N SER A 123 -1.06 19.33 12.15
CA SER A 123 -0.51 19.66 10.84
C SER A 123 0.41 20.87 10.91
N VAL A 124 1.35 20.98 9.96
CA VAL A 124 2.30 22.10 9.93
C VAL A 124 1.84 23.11 8.88
N GLN A 125 1.34 24.25 9.33
CA GLN A 125 0.90 25.33 8.47
C GLN A 125 2.08 26.21 8.06
N VAL A 126 2.19 26.50 6.76
CA VAL A 126 3.32 27.25 6.18
C VAL A 126 2.90 28.57 5.56
N LYS A 127 1.66 28.67 5.06
CA LYS A 127 1.16 29.91 4.46
C LYS A 127 -0.35 30.06 4.65
N SER A 128 -0.83 31.29 4.62
CA SER A 128 -2.26 31.59 4.52
C SER A 128 -2.49 32.65 3.45
N PHE A 129 -3.56 32.52 2.66
CA PHE A 129 -3.86 33.42 1.54
C PHE A 129 -5.36 33.73 1.47
N VAL A 130 -5.69 34.92 0.98
CA VAL A 130 -7.07 35.45 0.90
C VAL A 130 -7.75 35.06 -0.41
N GLU A 131 -6.99 34.94 -1.51
CA GLU A 131 -7.52 34.69 -2.85
C GLU A 131 -7.48 33.21 -3.24
N ASN A 132 -8.54 32.74 -3.91
CA ASN A 132 -8.80 31.35 -4.28
C ASN A 132 -7.97 30.88 -5.51
N ASN A 133 -6.64 31.03 -5.49
CA ASN A 133 -5.75 30.51 -6.55
C ASN A 133 -5.15 29.14 -6.18
N VAL A 134 -5.96 28.27 -5.57
CA VAL A 134 -5.59 26.93 -5.05
C VAL A 134 -5.33 25.91 -6.19
N THR A 135 -4.49 26.26 -7.14
CA THR A 135 -4.05 25.39 -8.25
C THR A 135 -2.58 25.01 -8.15
N LEU A 136 -1.88 25.43 -7.08
CA LEU A 136 -0.42 25.24 -6.94
C LEU A 136 0.01 24.08 -6.05
N ALA A 137 -0.91 23.43 -5.32
CA ALA A 137 -0.58 22.20 -4.62
C ALA A 137 -0.85 21.04 -5.57
N SER A 138 0.21 20.50 -6.16
CA SER A 138 0.13 19.30 -6.97
C SER A 138 -0.68 18.23 -6.23
N GLU A 139 -1.63 17.61 -6.92
CA GLU A 139 -2.37 16.41 -6.49
C GLU A 139 -1.44 15.27 -6.00
N ALA A 140 -0.13 15.38 -6.27
CA ALA A 140 0.93 14.50 -5.79
C ALA A 140 1.32 14.68 -4.31
N LEU A 141 0.86 15.71 -3.61
CA LEU A 141 1.14 15.91 -2.19
C LEU A 141 0.03 15.27 -1.34
N THR A 142 0.10 13.95 -1.20
CA THR A 142 -0.87 13.09 -0.47
C THR A 142 -1.09 13.47 1.00
N ASN A 143 -0.31 14.40 1.55
CA ASN A 143 -0.33 14.83 2.94
C ASN A 143 -0.63 16.33 3.14
N THR A 144 -1.29 17.02 2.21
CA THR A 144 -1.71 18.42 2.42
C THR A 144 -3.16 18.52 2.88
N MET A 145 -3.41 19.24 3.98
CA MET A 145 -4.76 19.55 4.45
C MET A 145 -5.11 20.99 4.12
N PHE A 146 -6.18 21.17 3.33
CA PHE A 146 -6.79 22.47 3.07
C PHE A 146 -7.89 22.73 4.09
N VAL A 147 -7.69 23.70 4.96
CA VAL A 147 -8.74 24.15 5.90
C VAL A 147 -9.17 25.55 5.49
N LYS A 148 -10.43 25.67 5.06
CA LYS A 148 -11.08 26.97 4.79
C LYS A 148 -11.49 27.59 6.12
N THR A 149 -10.75 28.61 6.57
CA THR A 149 -11.14 29.44 7.71
C THR A 149 -11.47 30.83 7.17
N ASN A 150 -12.69 31.00 6.67
CA ASN A 150 -13.17 32.22 6.01
C ASN A 150 -12.70 33.50 6.73
N PRO A 151 -12.00 34.47 6.09
CA PRO A 151 -11.71 34.64 4.65
C PRO A 151 -10.34 34.10 4.20
N PHE A 152 -9.65 33.29 5.00
CA PHE A 152 -8.29 32.82 4.71
C PHE A 152 -8.25 31.31 4.42
N TYR A 153 -7.57 30.95 3.35
CA TYR A 153 -7.15 29.58 3.08
C TYR A 153 -5.83 29.32 3.78
N SER A 154 -5.76 28.20 4.50
CA SER A 154 -4.58 27.80 5.27
C SER A 154 -3.90 26.63 4.56
N TYR A 155 -2.64 26.81 4.16
CA TYR A 155 -1.84 25.76 3.52
C TYR A 155 -1.03 25.02 4.58
N SER A 156 -1.44 23.77 4.84
CA SER A 156 -0.77 22.89 5.80
C SER A 156 -0.16 21.70 5.09
N LEU A 157 1.08 21.39 5.46
CA LEU A 157 1.87 20.27 4.99
C LEU A 157 2.00 19.24 6.12
N GLY A 158 1.70 17.99 5.81
CA GLY A 158 1.77 16.89 6.76
C GLY A 158 0.54 16.83 7.67
N ASN A 159 0.03 15.61 7.89
CA ASN A 159 -0.93 15.30 8.95
C ASN A 159 -0.29 14.24 9.86
N PHE A 160 -0.22 14.52 11.15
CA PHE A 160 0.48 13.72 12.14
C PHE A 160 -0.46 13.37 13.28
N GLU A 161 -0.25 12.18 13.85
CA GLU A 161 -1.02 11.71 14.99
C GLU A 161 -0.47 12.27 16.30
N THR A 162 0.83 12.56 16.34
CA THR A 162 1.50 13.10 17.52
C THR A 162 2.02 14.52 17.30
N LEU A 163 2.04 15.31 18.38
CA LEU A 163 2.63 16.65 18.37
C LEU A 163 4.12 16.61 18.00
N GLN A 164 4.84 15.61 18.52
CA GLN A 164 6.29 15.49 18.34
C GLN A 164 6.68 15.25 16.88
N GLU A 165 5.91 14.45 16.13
CA GLU A 165 6.13 14.26 14.69
C GLU A 165 5.92 15.56 13.92
N ALA A 166 4.88 16.32 14.25
CA ALA A 166 4.61 17.60 13.63
C ALA A 166 5.71 18.63 13.93
N GLN A 167 6.24 18.66 15.16
CA GLN A 167 7.35 19.53 15.55
C GLN A 167 8.63 19.18 14.79
N LYS A 168 8.97 17.90 14.66
CA LYS A 168 10.11 17.44 13.86
C LYS A 168 9.98 17.84 12.39
N PHE A 169 8.80 17.67 11.81
CA PHE A 169 8.55 18.07 10.43
C PHE A 169 8.61 19.60 10.25
N ARG A 170 8.09 20.36 11.22
CA ARG A 170 8.23 21.82 11.25
C ARG A 170 9.69 22.25 11.31
N ALA A 171 10.53 21.59 12.09
CA ALA A 171 11.96 21.88 12.16
C ALA A 171 12.64 21.70 10.79
N GLN A 172 12.31 20.61 10.07
CA GLN A 172 12.81 20.37 8.71
C GLN A 172 12.32 21.46 7.74
N LEU A 173 11.06 21.85 7.81
CA LEU A 173 10.51 22.93 6.98
C LEU A 173 11.20 24.28 7.23
N VAL A 174 11.49 24.60 8.50
CA VAL A 174 12.23 25.81 8.87
C VAL A 174 13.66 25.77 8.30
N GLU A 175 14.33 24.62 8.37
CA GLU A 175 15.67 24.42 7.78
C GLU A 175 15.66 24.61 6.26
N MET A 176 14.59 24.16 5.59
CA MET A 176 14.38 24.37 4.14
C MET A 176 13.98 25.81 3.76
N GLY A 177 13.80 26.71 4.73
CA GLY A 177 13.54 28.13 4.50
C GLY A 177 12.11 28.60 4.82
N PHE A 178 11.21 27.71 5.25
CA PHE A 178 9.86 28.07 5.71
C PHE A 178 9.86 28.55 7.17
N LYS A 179 10.48 29.70 7.41
CA LYS A 179 10.76 30.23 8.78
C LYS A 179 9.50 30.46 9.62
N ASP A 180 8.40 30.81 8.98
CA ASP A 180 7.12 31.12 9.64
C ASP A 180 6.22 29.89 9.83
N ALA A 181 6.74 28.67 9.58
CA ALA A 181 5.99 27.44 9.76
C ALA A 181 5.63 27.21 11.24
N PHE A 182 4.38 26.85 11.51
CA PHE A 182 3.88 26.55 12.85
C PHE A 182 3.02 25.30 12.88
N VAL A 183 2.95 24.64 14.03
CA VAL A 183 2.13 23.45 14.24
C VAL A 183 0.73 23.89 14.71
N ALA A 184 -0.31 23.39 14.06
CA ALA A 184 -1.70 23.59 14.46
C ALA A 184 -2.36 22.24 14.74
N SER A 185 -3.20 22.20 15.79
CA SER A 185 -4.01 21.04 16.10
C SER A 185 -5.45 21.24 15.66
N TYR A 186 -6.06 20.15 15.19
CA TYR A 186 -7.41 20.11 14.67
C TYR A 186 -8.21 18.99 15.34
N LYS A 187 -9.49 19.27 15.60
CA LYS A 187 -10.49 18.28 16.03
C LYS A 187 -11.77 18.62 15.30
N ASP A 188 -12.44 17.60 14.78
CA ASP A 188 -13.66 17.75 13.99
C ASP A 188 -13.50 18.77 12.83
N GLY A 189 -12.32 18.80 12.19
CA GLY A 189 -12.00 19.68 11.06
C GLY A 189 -11.81 21.15 11.45
N LYS A 190 -11.91 21.50 12.73
CA LYS A 190 -11.71 22.85 13.26
C LYS A 190 -10.39 22.95 13.99
N ARG A 191 -9.69 24.08 13.77
CA ARG A 191 -8.45 24.38 14.49
C ARG A 191 -8.76 24.61 15.98
N ILE A 192 -8.09 23.86 16.85
CA ILE A 192 -8.23 23.98 18.30
C ILE A 192 -7.21 24.98 18.85
N LYS A 193 -5.93 24.77 18.54
CA LYS A 193 -4.83 25.62 19.01
C LYS A 193 -3.62 25.58 18.09
N ILE A 194 -2.83 26.65 18.15
CA ILE A 194 -1.44 26.65 17.70
C ILE A 194 -0.62 26.02 18.82
N GLU A 195 0.17 25.02 18.48
CA GLU A 195 0.95 24.24 19.43
C GLU A 195 2.35 24.85 19.61
N ASP A 196 2.98 24.52 20.74
CA ASP A 196 4.34 25.00 21.02
C ASP A 196 5.33 24.47 19.96
N PRO A 197 6.27 25.31 19.49
CA PRO A 197 7.29 24.88 18.53
C PRO A 197 8.28 23.83 19.04
N TYR A 198 8.33 23.54 20.36
CA TYR A 198 9.33 22.66 21.00
C TYR A 198 8.73 21.58 21.91
#